data_AF-A0A517VQI0-F1
#
_entry.id   AF-A0A517VQI0-F1
#
_cell.length_a   1.000
_cell.length_b   1.000
_cell.length_c   1.000
_cell.angle_alpha   90.00
_cell.angle_beta   90.00
_cell.angle_gamma   90.00
#
_symmetry.space_group_name_H-M   'P 1'
#
loop_
_entity.id
_entity.type
_entity.pdbx_description
1 polymer ?
#
loop_
_entity_poly.entity_id
_entity_poly.type
_entity_poly.pdbx_seq_one_letter_code
_entity_poly.pdbx_strand_id
1 'polypeptide(L)'
;MAIIRSRSKNRTTKKKPTAINSAQMLRYVVLDTENQLLDQLGRNYAVVCDTRESVLKALERTDANSLWISRRSEKTVELAKTLVELISESGAQRRSSFGNLLTLESAKVDVRPILERLFGHVVGVSRQFRRLPLEELTEVLSATPEERRDVFIGGVLNSEFKTLVLVRGNLEQIIVPLSMFRPSGRATPDFTKFELGDYGHTLQFGDYEATTDIVLWEVDSDYRKRAKARERNLAKGFGPSLRRLRKQRGLSQFDFPNVSRRTISRIEKGDVDKPHEITLNRIAKALGVPAEEIESY
;
A
#
# COMPACT_ATOMS: atom_id res chain seq x y z
N MET A 1 28.78 29.64 -67.42
CA MET A 1 27.74 28.59 -67.27
C MET A 1 28.42 27.24 -67.13
N ALA A 2 28.54 26.71 -65.92
CA ALA A 2 28.85 25.30 -65.66
C ALA A 2 28.44 24.98 -64.21
N ILE A 3 27.56 23.99 -64.08
CA ILE A 3 26.91 23.53 -62.86
C ILE A 3 27.77 22.40 -62.28
N ILE A 4 28.23 22.53 -61.04
CA ILE A 4 28.79 21.40 -60.27
C ILE A 4 27.92 21.17 -59.05
N ARG A 5 27.06 20.15 -59.15
CA ARG A 5 26.18 19.66 -58.08
C ARG A 5 26.99 18.81 -57.10
N SER A 6 27.09 19.23 -55.85
CA SER A 6 27.58 18.40 -54.75
C SER A 6 26.51 17.42 -54.29
N ARG A 7 26.78 16.11 -54.43
CA ARG A 7 25.93 15.03 -53.91
C ARG A 7 26.26 14.77 -52.45
N SER A 8 25.44 15.27 -51.53
CA SER A 8 25.43 14.86 -50.13
C SER A 8 24.85 13.45 -50.00
N LYS A 9 25.65 12.50 -49.52
CA LYS A 9 25.23 11.13 -49.21
C LYS A 9 24.62 11.11 -47.79
N ASN A 10 23.29 11.18 -47.70
CA ASN A 10 22.55 10.88 -46.48
C ASN A 10 22.64 9.36 -46.18
N ARG A 11 23.52 8.99 -45.25
CA ARG A 11 23.53 7.67 -44.62
C ARG A 11 22.41 7.61 -43.58
N THR A 12 21.27 7.07 -43.96
CA THR A 12 20.21 6.65 -43.04
C THR A 12 20.67 5.40 -42.29
N THR A 13 21.17 5.60 -41.06
CA THR A 13 21.39 4.53 -40.10
C THR A 13 20.03 3.99 -39.66
N LYS A 14 19.62 2.86 -40.24
CA LYS A 14 18.52 2.05 -39.70
C LYS A 14 18.90 1.65 -38.26
N LYS A 15 18.36 2.35 -37.26
CA LYS A 15 18.32 1.86 -35.88
C LYS A 15 17.58 0.53 -35.88
N LYS A 16 18.30 -0.57 -35.64
CA LYS A 16 17.69 -1.85 -35.28
C LYS A 16 16.79 -1.59 -34.06
N PRO A 17 15.55 -2.10 -34.01
CA PRO A 17 14.76 -2.08 -32.79
C PRO A 17 15.54 -2.83 -31.72
N THR A 18 15.94 -2.11 -30.68
CA THR A 18 16.54 -2.68 -29.48
C THR A 18 15.52 -3.64 -28.89
N ALA A 19 15.85 -4.93 -28.84
CA ALA A 19 15.03 -5.91 -28.17
C ALA A 19 14.89 -5.49 -26.69
N ILE A 20 13.72 -4.97 -26.32
CA ILE A 20 13.32 -4.79 -24.93
C ILE A 20 12.95 -6.20 -24.43
N ASN A 21 13.96 -6.99 -24.06
CA ASN A 21 13.79 -8.24 -23.33
C ASN A 21 14.50 -8.10 -21.98
N SER A 22 14.14 -7.07 -21.21
CA SER A 22 14.16 -7.24 -19.75
C SER A 22 12.84 -7.92 -19.42
N ALA A 23 12.88 -9.21 -19.13
CA ALA A 23 11.71 -9.95 -18.67
C ALA A 23 11.22 -9.27 -17.38
N GLN A 24 10.19 -8.43 -17.50
CA GLN A 24 9.60 -7.78 -16.33
C GLN A 24 9.08 -8.88 -15.40
N MET A 25 9.58 -8.87 -14.16
CA MET A 25 9.11 -9.76 -13.10
C MET A 25 7.62 -9.49 -12.85
N LEU A 26 6.86 -10.57 -12.68
CA LEU A 26 5.43 -10.48 -12.45
C LEU A 26 5.16 -10.04 -11.00
N ARG A 27 4.39 -8.96 -10.84
CA ARG A 27 3.94 -8.52 -9.52
C ARG A 27 2.69 -9.31 -9.10
N TYR A 28 1.79 -9.61 -10.04
CA TYR A 28 0.55 -10.31 -9.77
C TYR A 28 0.37 -11.54 -10.68
N VAL A 29 -0.14 -12.62 -10.10
CA VAL A 29 -0.59 -13.81 -10.83
C VAL A 29 -2.03 -14.09 -10.43
N VAL A 30 -2.96 -13.97 -11.36
CA VAL A 30 -4.40 -14.13 -11.11
C VAL A 30 -4.85 -15.49 -11.61
N LEU A 31 -5.36 -16.32 -10.69
CA LEU A 31 -5.80 -17.70 -10.97
C LEU A 31 -7.28 -17.76 -11.38
N ASP A 32 -7.68 -16.97 -12.39
CA ASP A 32 -9.01 -17.02 -13.00
C ASP A 32 -9.05 -16.16 -14.28
N THR A 33 -9.98 -16.44 -15.20
CA THR A 33 -10.12 -15.75 -16.51
C THR A 33 -10.83 -14.40 -16.43
N GLU A 34 -11.36 -14.01 -15.27
CA GLU A 34 -12.11 -12.76 -15.16
C GLU A 34 -11.19 -11.52 -15.21
N ASN A 35 -11.25 -10.82 -16.34
CA ASN A 35 -10.39 -9.68 -16.68
C ASN A 35 -10.57 -8.44 -15.77
N GLN A 36 -11.67 -8.31 -15.03
CA GLN A 36 -11.94 -7.10 -14.22
C GLN A 36 -10.81 -6.81 -13.23
N LEU A 37 -10.27 -7.84 -12.58
CA LEU A 37 -9.17 -7.69 -11.62
C LEU A 37 -7.86 -7.28 -12.31
N LEU A 38 -7.60 -7.78 -13.52
CA LEU A 38 -6.39 -7.43 -14.27
C LEU A 38 -6.42 -5.99 -14.73
N ASP A 39 -7.58 -5.53 -15.19
CA ASP A 39 -7.75 -4.16 -15.67
C ASP A 39 -7.50 -3.17 -14.53
N GLN A 40 -7.88 -3.54 -13.30
CA GLN A 40 -7.61 -2.77 -12.08
C GLN A 40 -6.15 -2.86 -11.60
N LEU A 41 -5.51 -4.04 -11.63
CA LEU A 41 -4.13 -4.24 -11.18
C LEU A 41 -3.07 -3.77 -12.19
N GLY A 42 -3.47 -3.48 -13.43
CA GLY A 42 -2.60 -3.08 -14.53
C GLY A 42 -2.00 -4.26 -15.27
N ARG A 43 -2.37 -4.40 -16.56
CA ARG A 43 -1.97 -5.52 -17.44
C ARG A 43 -0.46 -5.72 -17.62
N ASN A 44 0.36 -4.70 -17.35
CA ASN A 44 1.81 -4.79 -17.46
C ASN A 44 2.47 -5.56 -16.30
N TYR A 45 1.77 -5.68 -15.16
CA TYR A 45 2.32 -6.28 -13.95
C TYR A 45 1.58 -7.54 -13.50
N ALA A 46 0.50 -7.89 -14.21
CA ALA A 46 -0.35 -9.03 -13.91
C ALA A 46 -0.38 -10.03 -15.07
N VAL A 47 -0.45 -11.32 -14.73
CA VAL A 47 -0.75 -12.39 -15.69
C VAL A 47 -1.97 -13.17 -15.22
N VAL A 48 -2.79 -13.63 -16.16
CA VAL A 48 -3.84 -14.62 -15.89
C VAL A 48 -3.27 -16.01 -16.08
N CYS A 49 -3.57 -16.87 -15.13
CA CYS A 49 -3.34 -18.29 -15.25
C CYS A 49 -4.65 -19.05 -15.06
N ASP A 50 -5.22 -19.52 -16.15
CA ASP A 50 -6.44 -20.32 -16.18
C ASP A 50 -6.17 -21.82 -16.37
N THR A 51 -4.96 -22.14 -16.84
CA THR A 51 -4.49 -23.47 -17.21
C THR A 51 -3.21 -23.83 -16.48
N ARG A 52 -2.97 -25.13 -16.27
CA ARG A 52 -1.71 -25.63 -15.71
C ARG A 52 -0.47 -25.07 -16.42
N GLU A 53 -0.47 -25.02 -17.75
CA GLU A 53 0.67 -24.52 -18.53
C GLU A 53 0.97 -23.04 -18.24
N SER A 54 -0.07 -22.21 -18.14
CA SER A 54 0.09 -20.79 -17.79
C SER A 54 0.60 -20.60 -16.36
N VAL A 55 0.18 -21.45 -15.41
CA VAL A 55 0.74 -21.47 -14.03
C VAL A 55 2.22 -21.80 -14.05
N LEU A 56 2.63 -22.84 -14.78
CA LEU A 56 4.05 -23.22 -14.89
C LEU A 56 4.91 -22.09 -15.47
N LYS A 57 4.43 -21.44 -16.55
CA LYS A 57 5.09 -20.26 -17.13
C LYS A 57 5.16 -19.07 -16.17
N ALA A 58 4.13 -18.87 -15.35
CA ALA A 58 4.14 -17.81 -14.34
C ALA A 58 5.17 -18.10 -13.25
N LEU A 59 5.28 -19.35 -12.79
CA LEU A 59 6.26 -19.77 -11.77
C LEU A 59 7.71 -19.46 -12.19
N GLU A 60 8.03 -19.56 -13.47
CA GLU A 60 9.35 -19.20 -14.00
C GLU A 60 9.67 -17.70 -13.83
N ARG A 61 8.64 -16.85 -13.74
CA ARG A 61 8.73 -15.38 -13.74
C ARG A 61 8.38 -14.71 -12.40
N THR A 62 7.97 -15.50 -11.40
CA THR A 62 7.66 -15.01 -10.05
C THR A 62 8.85 -15.08 -9.11
N ASP A 63 8.85 -14.20 -8.12
CA ASP A 63 9.81 -14.16 -7.02
C ASP A 63 9.11 -14.17 -5.65
N ALA A 64 9.85 -13.93 -4.57
CA ALA A 64 9.31 -13.88 -3.21
C ALA A 64 8.34 -12.69 -2.97
N ASN A 65 8.34 -11.69 -3.85
CA ASN A 65 7.49 -10.50 -3.75
C ASN A 65 6.24 -10.59 -4.65
N SER A 66 6.17 -11.57 -5.55
CA SER A 66 4.98 -11.82 -6.37
C SER A 66 3.77 -12.18 -5.50
N LEU A 67 2.61 -11.67 -5.91
CA LEU A 67 1.33 -11.95 -5.27
C LEU A 67 0.45 -12.80 -6.20
N TRP A 68 0.16 -14.01 -5.76
CA TRP A 68 -0.82 -14.90 -6.35
C TRP A 68 -2.20 -14.59 -5.78
N ILE A 69 -3.20 -14.45 -6.63
CA ILE A 69 -4.58 -14.16 -6.25
C ILE A 69 -5.47 -15.27 -6.79
N SER A 70 -6.09 -16.03 -5.89
CA SER A 70 -7.08 -17.03 -6.26
C SER A 70 -8.48 -16.56 -5.89
N ARG A 71 -9.37 -16.53 -6.87
CA ARG A 71 -10.76 -16.11 -6.66
C ARG A 71 -11.65 -17.25 -6.23
N ARG A 72 -11.36 -18.46 -6.70
CA ARG A 72 -12.19 -19.65 -6.53
C ARG A 72 -11.46 -20.73 -5.77
N SER A 73 -12.19 -21.42 -4.87
CA SER A 73 -11.60 -22.49 -4.06
C SER A 73 -11.01 -23.63 -4.92
N GLU A 74 -11.63 -23.93 -6.07
CA GLU A 74 -11.20 -24.98 -7.01
C GLU A 74 -9.85 -24.65 -7.63
N LYS A 75 -9.65 -23.38 -8.00
CA LYS A 75 -8.39 -22.89 -8.58
C LYS A 75 -7.26 -22.88 -7.54
N THR A 76 -7.57 -22.63 -6.28
CA THR A 76 -6.60 -22.78 -5.18
C THR A 76 -6.16 -24.25 -5.03
N VAL A 77 -7.09 -25.20 -5.14
CA VAL A 77 -6.78 -26.64 -5.08
C VAL A 77 -5.97 -27.08 -6.31
N GLU A 78 -6.32 -26.61 -7.51
CA GLU A 78 -5.58 -26.88 -8.75
C GLU A 78 -4.13 -26.37 -8.69
N LEU A 79 -3.94 -25.16 -8.14
CA LEU A 79 -2.62 -24.61 -7.86
C LEU A 79 -1.82 -25.53 -6.93
N ALA A 80 -2.39 -25.92 -5.79
CA ALA A 80 -1.71 -26.77 -4.82
C ALA A 80 -1.26 -28.11 -5.45
N LYS A 81 -2.13 -28.75 -6.23
CA LYS A 81 -1.80 -30.00 -6.96
C LYS A 81 -0.65 -29.78 -7.94
N THR A 82 -0.73 -28.73 -8.75
CA THR A 82 0.29 -28.38 -9.75
C THR A 82 1.66 -28.18 -9.11
N LEU A 83 1.71 -27.49 -7.96
CA LEU A 83 2.96 -27.26 -7.24
C LEU A 83 3.55 -28.54 -6.63
N VAL A 84 2.70 -29.43 -6.08
CA VAL A 84 3.15 -30.71 -5.52
C VAL A 84 3.73 -31.62 -6.61
N GLU A 85 3.09 -31.69 -7.77
CA GLU A 85 3.60 -32.43 -8.93
C GLU A 85 4.95 -31.86 -9.39
N LEU A 86 5.06 -30.54 -9.54
CA LEU A 86 6.30 -29.87 -9.93
C LEU A 86 7.47 -30.18 -8.98
N ILE A 87 7.22 -30.17 -7.66
CA ILE A 87 8.21 -30.49 -6.63
C ILE A 87 8.65 -31.95 -6.70
N SER A 88 7.71 -32.85 -7.02
CA SER A 88 7.98 -34.29 -7.13
C SER A 88 8.81 -34.61 -8.37
N GLU A 89 8.54 -33.94 -9.49
CA GLU A 89 9.23 -34.15 -10.78
C GLU A 89 10.64 -33.55 -10.81
N SER A 90 10.81 -32.36 -10.23
CA SER A 90 12.04 -31.60 -10.48
C SER A 90 13.25 -32.10 -9.69
N GLY A 91 13.05 -32.86 -8.60
CA GLY A 91 14.13 -33.28 -7.68
C GLY A 91 15.00 -32.14 -7.11
N ALA A 92 14.69 -30.89 -7.47
CA ALA A 92 15.61 -29.78 -7.49
C ALA A 92 15.33 -28.80 -6.36
N GLN A 93 16.45 -28.26 -5.87
CA GLN A 93 16.63 -27.26 -4.83
C GLN A 93 15.42 -26.36 -4.58
N ARG A 94 14.94 -26.48 -3.34
CA ARG A 94 13.96 -25.64 -2.65
C ARG A 94 14.14 -24.16 -3.01
N ARG A 95 13.33 -23.63 -3.93
CA ARG A 95 12.97 -22.22 -3.86
C ARG A 95 12.37 -22.00 -2.46
N SER A 96 12.81 -20.95 -1.77
CA SER A 96 12.35 -20.67 -0.40
C SER A 96 10.86 -20.35 -0.33
N SER A 97 10.29 -19.84 -1.43
CA SER A 97 8.86 -19.52 -1.57
C SER A 97 8.51 -19.20 -3.03
N PHE A 98 7.26 -19.42 -3.44
CA PHE A 98 6.70 -18.97 -4.72
C PHE A 98 6.08 -17.56 -4.67
N GLY A 99 6.35 -16.81 -3.60
CA GLY A 99 5.79 -15.48 -3.35
C GLY A 99 4.76 -15.52 -2.23
N ASN A 100 3.65 -14.81 -2.41
CA ASN A 100 2.55 -14.76 -1.46
C ASN A 100 1.24 -15.12 -2.13
N LEU A 101 0.26 -15.59 -1.35
CA LEU A 101 -1.04 -16.03 -1.86
C LEU A 101 -2.18 -15.33 -1.10
N LEU A 102 -3.05 -14.68 -1.86
CA LEU A 102 -4.33 -14.14 -1.40
C LEU A 102 -5.47 -14.95 -2.01
N THR A 103 -6.29 -15.55 -1.17
CA THR A 103 -7.50 -16.27 -1.58
C THR A 103 -8.72 -15.39 -1.29
N LEU A 104 -9.59 -15.18 -2.29
CA LEU A 104 -10.82 -14.38 -2.12
C LEU A 104 -12.02 -15.23 -1.71
N GLU A 105 -11.92 -16.55 -1.95
CA GLU A 105 -12.79 -17.59 -1.42
C GLU A 105 -11.98 -18.51 -0.50
N SER A 106 -12.64 -19.04 0.53
CA SER A 106 -12.00 -19.95 1.47
C SER A 106 -11.52 -21.23 0.77
N ALA A 107 -10.22 -21.50 0.92
CA ALA A 107 -9.62 -22.74 0.47
C ALA A 107 -10.11 -23.93 1.30
N LYS A 108 -10.03 -25.13 0.73
CA LYS A 108 -10.28 -26.36 1.49
C LYS A 108 -9.22 -26.54 2.59
N VAL A 109 -9.63 -27.11 3.72
CA VAL A 109 -8.79 -27.22 4.92
C VAL A 109 -7.56 -28.11 4.68
N ASP A 110 -7.69 -29.11 3.82
CA ASP A 110 -6.66 -30.08 3.46
C ASP A 110 -5.51 -29.49 2.63
N VAL A 111 -5.78 -28.49 1.78
CA VAL A 111 -4.73 -27.86 0.96
C VAL A 111 -3.93 -26.77 1.69
N ARG A 112 -4.45 -26.27 2.81
CA ARG A 112 -3.85 -25.15 3.54
C ARG A 112 -2.39 -25.42 3.98
N PRO A 113 -2.03 -26.55 4.61
CA PRO A 113 -0.65 -26.78 5.05
C PRO A 113 0.34 -26.86 3.88
N ILE A 114 -0.13 -27.30 2.71
CA ILE A 114 0.68 -27.34 1.49
C ILE A 114 0.96 -25.91 1.04
N LEU A 115 -0.06 -25.04 0.97
CA LEU A 115 0.10 -23.65 0.56
C LEU A 115 0.99 -22.87 1.53
N GLU A 116 0.80 -23.02 2.84
CA GLU A 116 1.60 -22.35 3.88
C GLU A 116 3.07 -22.77 3.86
N ARG A 117 3.38 -23.97 3.34
CA ARG A 117 4.76 -24.42 3.14
C ARG A 117 5.40 -23.82 1.89
N LEU A 118 4.60 -23.49 0.87
CA LEU A 118 5.07 -23.13 -0.46
C LEU A 118 5.06 -21.62 -0.73
N PHE A 119 4.27 -20.87 0.04
CA PHE A 119 4.17 -19.42 -0.03
C PHE A 119 4.62 -18.79 1.29
N GLY A 120 5.16 -17.57 1.22
CA GLY A 120 5.63 -16.84 2.41
C GLY A 120 4.47 -16.40 3.29
N HIS A 121 3.44 -15.80 2.68
CA HIS A 121 2.19 -15.46 3.32
C HIS A 121 1.02 -16.09 2.56
N VAL A 122 0.10 -16.71 3.30
CA VAL A 122 -1.16 -17.25 2.78
C VAL A 122 -2.32 -16.61 3.54
N VAL A 123 -3.18 -15.89 2.81
CA VAL A 123 -4.25 -15.07 3.37
C VAL A 123 -5.59 -15.45 2.75
N GLY A 124 -6.67 -15.31 3.53
CA GLY A 124 -8.05 -15.50 3.04
C GLY A 124 -8.57 -16.94 3.06
N VAL A 125 -7.76 -17.89 3.52
CA VAL A 125 -8.13 -19.32 3.51
C VAL A 125 -9.30 -19.65 4.44
N SER A 126 -9.57 -18.83 5.45
CA SER A 126 -10.67 -19.04 6.39
C SER A 126 -12.00 -18.52 5.84
N ARG A 127 -13.09 -19.27 6.06
CA ARG A 127 -14.47 -18.84 5.75
C ARG A 127 -14.90 -17.59 6.53
N GLN A 128 -14.26 -17.34 7.67
CA GLN A 128 -14.53 -16.19 8.52
C GLN A 128 -13.69 -14.96 8.14
N PHE A 129 -12.84 -15.07 7.11
CA PHE A 129 -12.04 -13.96 6.63
C PHE A 129 -12.95 -12.88 6.04
N ARG A 130 -13.03 -11.75 6.73
CA ARG A 130 -13.63 -10.51 6.21
C ARG A 130 -12.55 -9.76 5.45
N ARG A 131 -12.90 -9.20 4.31
CA ARG A 131 -11.99 -8.48 3.43
C ARG A 131 -12.65 -7.23 2.88
N LEU A 132 -11.83 -6.31 2.38
CA LEU A 132 -12.32 -5.18 1.62
C LEU A 132 -13.14 -5.62 0.39
N PRO A 133 -14.07 -4.77 -0.06
CA PRO A 133 -14.66 -4.87 -1.40
C PRO A 133 -13.58 -4.98 -2.47
N LEU A 134 -13.91 -5.58 -3.63
CA LEU A 134 -12.91 -5.91 -4.64
C LEU A 134 -12.22 -4.66 -5.19
N GLU A 135 -12.99 -3.61 -5.41
CA GLU A 135 -12.55 -2.32 -5.90
C GLU A 135 -11.51 -1.70 -4.95
N GLU A 136 -11.87 -1.57 -3.67
CA GLU A 136 -10.97 -1.04 -2.64
C GLU A 136 -9.72 -1.91 -2.47
N LEU A 137 -9.89 -3.23 -2.46
CA LEU A 137 -8.80 -4.18 -2.35
C LEU A 137 -7.77 -4.00 -3.46
N THR A 138 -8.21 -3.82 -4.71
CA THR A 138 -7.30 -3.64 -5.85
C THR A 138 -6.53 -2.33 -5.80
N GLU A 139 -7.16 -1.26 -5.32
CA GLU A 139 -6.52 0.03 -5.12
C GLU A 139 -5.42 -0.08 -4.06
N VAL A 140 -5.74 -0.69 -2.92
CA VAL A 140 -4.76 -0.96 -1.85
C VAL A 140 -3.62 -1.83 -2.35
N LEU A 141 -3.88 -2.92 -3.08
CA LEU A 141 -2.81 -3.80 -3.59
C LEU A 141 -1.89 -3.07 -4.58
N SER A 142 -2.45 -2.15 -5.37
CA SER A 142 -1.73 -1.34 -6.36
C SER A 142 -0.94 -0.18 -5.74
N ALA A 143 -1.28 0.23 -4.52
CA ALA A 143 -0.59 1.28 -3.78
C ALA A 143 0.91 0.98 -3.57
N THR A 144 1.63 2.00 -3.11
CA THR A 144 3.07 1.88 -2.84
C THR A 144 3.34 0.85 -1.74
N PRO A 145 4.54 0.24 -1.69
CA PRO A 145 4.91 -0.66 -0.59
C PRO A 145 4.78 -0.05 0.80
N GLU A 146 4.95 1.27 0.94
CA GLU A 146 4.83 1.97 2.22
C GLU A 146 3.36 2.13 2.65
N GLU A 147 2.49 2.59 1.75
CA GLU A 147 1.05 2.73 2.02
C GLU A 147 0.43 1.37 2.39
N ARG A 148 0.77 0.31 1.64
CA ARG A 148 0.27 -1.05 1.87
C ARG A 148 0.57 -1.59 3.26
N ARG A 149 1.65 -1.13 3.90
CA ARG A 149 2.04 -1.55 5.26
C ARG A 149 1.21 -0.87 6.34
N ASP A 150 0.56 0.24 6.01
CA ASP A 150 -0.12 1.11 6.96
C ASP A 150 -1.66 1.06 6.76
N VAL A 151 -2.18 0.11 5.96
CA VAL A 151 -3.62 -0.17 5.75
C VAL A 151 -3.95 -1.65 5.86
N PHE A 152 -5.20 -1.98 6.21
CA PHE A 152 -5.68 -3.37 6.30
C PHE A 152 -6.53 -3.79 5.10
N ILE A 153 -6.32 -5.00 4.59
CA ILE A 153 -7.13 -5.57 3.50
C ILE A 153 -8.17 -6.59 3.99
N GLY A 154 -8.06 -7.03 5.25
CA GLY A 154 -8.95 -8.02 5.82
C GLY A 154 -8.60 -8.43 7.24
N GLY A 155 -9.36 -9.38 7.77
CA GLY A 155 -9.09 -9.98 9.07
C GLY A 155 -10.04 -11.13 9.43
N VAL A 156 -9.69 -11.83 10.51
CA VAL A 156 -10.49 -12.92 11.10
C VAL A 156 -10.69 -12.62 12.57
N LEU A 157 -11.96 -12.60 13.00
CA LEU A 157 -12.31 -12.58 14.40
C LEU A 157 -12.18 -13.97 15.01
N ASN A 158 -11.50 -14.07 16.14
CA ASN A 158 -11.48 -15.27 16.96
C ASN A 158 -12.14 -14.98 18.32
N SER A 159 -13.40 -15.37 18.45
CA SER A 159 -14.19 -15.13 19.67
C SER A 159 -13.71 -15.96 20.86
N GLU A 160 -13.12 -17.13 20.63
CA GLU A 160 -12.60 -18.02 21.68
C GLU A 160 -11.39 -17.39 22.38
N PHE A 161 -10.42 -16.90 21.60
CA PHE A 161 -9.23 -16.23 22.13
C PHE A 161 -9.44 -14.73 22.38
N LYS A 162 -10.61 -14.18 22.05
CA LYS A 162 -10.91 -12.75 22.11
C LYS A 162 -9.85 -11.92 21.39
N THR A 163 -9.49 -12.35 20.19
CA THR A 163 -8.52 -11.66 19.33
C THR A 163 -9.10 -11.40 17.94
N LEU A 164 -8.52 -10.41 17.26
CA LEU A 164 -8.74 -10.10 15.87
C LEU A 164 -7.41 -10.21 15.15
N VAL A 165 -7.31 -11.11 14.18
CA VAL A 165 -6.13 -11.18 13.30
C VAL A 165 -6.39 -10.29 12.10
N LEU A 166 -5.70 -9.18 12.01
CA LEU A 166 -5.79 -8.24 10.88
C LEU A 166 -4.68 -8.50 9.89
N VAL A 167 -4.98 -8.33 8.61
CA VAL A 167 -4.03 -8.53 7.50
C VAL A 167 -3.83 -7.22 6.77
N ARG A 168 -2.58 -6.82 6.62
CA ARG A 168 -2.18 -5.59 5.95
C ARG A 168 -2.15 -5.73 4.43
N GLY A 169 -2.09 -4.61 3.71
CA GLY A 169 -1.93 -4.59 2.25
C GLY A 169 -0.64 -5.25 1.74
N ASN A 170 0.37 -5.43 2.59
CA ASN A 170 1.57 -6.23 2.30
C ASN A 170 1.47 -7.70 2.77
N LEU A 171 0.28 -8.16 3.18
CA LEU A 171 -0.03 -9.50 3.69
C LEU A 171 0.56 -9.89 5.04
N GLU A 172 1.29 -8.99 5.70
CA GLU A 172 1.68 -9.19 7.09
C GLU A 172 0.44 -9.25 7.98
N GLN A 173 0.48 -10.15 8.96
CA GLN A 173 -0.60 -10.36 9.91
C GLN A 173 -0.23 -9.73 11.25
N ILE A 174 -1.20 -9.07 11.88
CA ILE A 174 -1.06 -8.58 13.25
C ILE A 174 -2.21 -9.11 14.10
N ILE A 175 -1.93 -9.41 15.36
CA ILE A 175 -2.93 -9.90 16.31
C ILE A 175 -3.28 -8.77 17.25
N VAL A 176 -4.56 -8.43 17.32
CA VAL A 176 -5.10 -7.36 18.17
C VAL A 176 -6.04 -7.98 19.22
N PRO A 177 -5.84 -7.73 20.52
CA PRO A 177 -6.77 -8.18 21.55
C PRO A 177 -8.07 -7.34 21.46
N LEU A 178 -9.24 -8.00 21.54
CA LEU A 178 -10.53 -7.30 21.46
C LEU A 178 -10.75 -6.29 22.60
N SER A 179 -10.07 -6.47 23.73
CA SER A 179 -10.07 -5.53 24.85
C SER A 179 -9.47 -4.16 24.52
N MET A 180 -8.77 -4.03 23.40
CA MET A 180 -8.29 -2.75 22.89
C MET A 180 -9.45 -1.82 22.47
N PHE A 181 -10.54 -2.40 21.96
CA PHE A 181 -11.72 -1.65 21.53
C PHE A 181 -12.66 -1.45 22.73
N ARG A 182 -12.50 -0.31 23.40
CA ARG A 182 -13.32 0.04 24.58
C ARG A 182 -14.57 0.80 24.14
N PRO A 183 -15.72 0.62 24.81
CA PRO A 183 -16.89 1.45 24.56
C PRO A 183 -16.52 2.94 24.60
N SER A 184 -16.92 3.67 23.56
CA SER A 184 -16.88 5.12 23.57
C SER A 184 -18.24 5.63 24.02
N GLY A 185 -18.34 6.87 24.51
CA GLY A 185 -19.63 7.46 24.89
C GLY A 185 -20.67 7.54 23.76
N ARG A 186 -20.30 7.19 22.52
CA ARG A 186 -21.18 7.14 21.34
C ARG A 186 -21.57 5.72 20.91
N ALA A 187 -20.72 4.73 21.13
CA ALA A 187 -20.95 3.37 20.64
C ALA A 187 -20.18 2.31 21.45
N THR A 188 -20.78 1.13 21.56
CA THR A 188 -20.15 -0.09 22.10
C THR A 188 -19.81 -1.01 20.92
N PRO A 189 -18.60 -1.59 20.85
CA PRO A 189 -18.22 -2.43 19.74
C PRO A 189 -19.02 -3.74 19.72
N ASP A 190 -19.64 -4.03 18.57
CA ASP A 190 -20.23 -5.32 18.24
C ASP A 190 -19.30 -6.07 17.31
N PHE A 191 -18.47 -6.95 17.89
CA PHE A 191 -17.45 -7.68 17.13
C PHE A 191 -18.04 -8.64 16.09
N THR A 192 -19.31 -9.05 16.22
CA THR A 192 -19.95 -9.93 15.23
C THR A 192 -20.20 -9.23 13.90
N LYS A 193 -20.23 -7.90 13.91
CA LYS A 193 -20.36 -7.01 12.75
C LYS A 193 -19.02 -6.43 12.31
N PHE A 194 -17.95 -7.21 12.45
CA PHE A 194 -16.62 -6.79 12.01
C PHE A 194 -16.58 -6.60 10.49
N GLU A 195 -16.26 -5.38 10.06
CA GLU A 195 -16.06 -4.99 8.67
C GLU A 195 -14.86 -4.04 8.54
N LEU A 196 -14.36 -3.91 7.31
CA LEU A 196 -13.34 -2.93 6.95
C LEU A 196 -13.98 -1.93 5.98
N GLY A 197 -13.60 -0.66 6.12
CA GLY A 197 -14.03 0.40 5.22
C GLY A 197 -12.90 1.37 4.90
N ASP A 198 -13.23 2.37 4.10
CA ASP A 198 -12.33 3.45 3.69
C ASP A 198 -10.98 2.92 3.19
N TYR A 199 -10.99 1.95 2.26
CA TYR A 199 -9.77 1.38 1.69
C TYR A 199 -8.83 0.78 2.75
N GLY A 200 -9.40 0.28 3.85
CA GLY A 200 -8.63 -0.32 4.92
C GLY A 200 -8.09 0.66 5.95
N HIS A 201 -8.51 1.92 5.90
CA HIS A 201 -8.19 2.93 6.91
C HIS A 201 -9.11 2.86 8.14
N THR A 202 -10.22 2.12 8.05
CA THR A 202 -11.24 2.08 9.09
C THR A 202 -11.65 0.64 9.39
N LEU A 203 -11.74 0.31 10.68
CA LEU A 203 -12.35 -0.92 11.19
C LEU A 203 -13.71 -0.58 11.80
N GLN A 204 -14.74 -1.32 11.40
CA GLN A 204 -16.10 -1.15 11.90
C GLN A 204 -16.55 -2.38 12.69
N PHE A 205 -17.24 -2.14 13.80
CA PHE A 205 -17.81 -3.16 14.68
C PHE A 205 -19.26 -2.77 15.01
N GLY A 206 -20.12 -2.74 13.98
CA GLY A 206 -21.44 -2.10 14.05
C GLY A 206 -21.30 -0.57 14.03
N ASP A 207 -21.94 0.13 14.97
CA ASP A 207 -21.88 1.59 15.07
C ASP A 207 -20.56 2.11 15.68
N TYR A 208 -19.69 1.20 16.12
CA TYR A 208 -18.37 1.54 16.63
C TYR A 208 -17.35 1.55 15.49
N GLU A 209 -16.54 2.61 15.45
CA GLU A 209 -15.49 2.81 14.46
C GLU A 209 -14.12 3.00 15.13
N ALA A 210 -13.09 2.39 14.57
CA ALA A 210 -11.69 2.64 14.93
C ALA A 210 -10.83 2.82 13.69
N THR A 211 -9.98 3.84 13.70
CA THR A 211 -9.03 4.07 12.60
C THR A 211 -7.88 3.07 12.67
N THR A 212 -7.42 2.65 11.50
CA THR A 212 -6.25 1.78 11.34
C THR A 212 -5.01 2.38 12.00
N ASP A 213 -4.82 3.70 11.91
CA ASP A 213 -3.71 4.40 12.55
C ASP A 213 -3.66 4.21 14.07
N ILE A 214 -4.80 4.31 14.76
CA ILE A 214 -4.87 4.10 16.21
C ILE A 214 -4.55 2.64 16.55
N VAL A 215 -5.07 1.70 15.76
CA VAL A 215 -4.80 0.26 15.94
C VAL A 215 -3.32 -0.02 15.79
N LEU A 216 -2.74 0.38 14.65
CA LEU A 216 -1.32 0.20 14.35
C LEU A 216 -0.42 0.89 15.38
N TRP A 217 -0.80 2.09 15.84
CA TRP A 217 -0.05 2.80 16.87
C TRP A 217 0.05 2.02 18.17
N GLU A 218 -1.00 1.33 18.59
CA GLU A 218 -0.98 0.58 19.85
C GLU A 218 -0.18 -0.72 19.73
N VAL A 219 -0.38 -1.48 18.64
CA VAL A 219 0.15 -2.85 18.54
C VAL A 219 1.44 -3.01 17.73
N ASP A 220 1.83 -2.04 16.89
CA ASP A 220 3.02 -2.13 16.05
C ASP A 220 4.06 -1.05 16.39
N SER A 221 5.18 -1.49 16.97
CA SER A 221 6.31 -0.61 17.31
C SER A 221 7.00 0.00 16.10
N ASP A 222 7.06 -0.71 14.99
CA ASP A 222 7.72 -0.21 13.77
C ASP A 222 6.83 0.82 13.07
N TYR A 223 5.51 0.62 13.07
CA TYR A 223 4.57 1.68 12.67
C TYR A 223 4.78 2.94 13.51
N ARG A 224 4.85 2.84 14.84
CA ARG A 224 5.12 4.01 15.72
C ARG A 224 6.42 4.73 15.34
N LYS A 225 7.50 3.99 15.06
CA LYS A 225 8.79 4.59 14.63
C LYS A 225 8.63 5.34 13.30
N ARG A 226 7.97 4.75 12.31
CA ARG A 226 7.72 5.37 11.00
C ARG A 226 6.80 6.59 11.12
N ALA A 227 5.70 6.48 11.85
CA ALA A 227 4.78 7.58 12.11
C ALA A 227 5.48 8.76 12.80
N LYS A 228 6.27 8.52 13.85
CA LYS A 228 7.10 9.57 14.49
C LYS A 228 8.17 10.14 13.57
N ALA A 229 8.75 9.32 12.67
CA ALA A 229 9.70 9.83 11.67
C ALA A 229 9.00 10.73 10.65
N ARG A 230 7.81 10.35 10.17
CA ARG A 230 6.95 11.16 9.30
C ARG A 230 6.57 12.46 10.00
N GLU A 231 6.09 12.41 11.24
CA GLU A 231 5.79 13.61 12.03
C GLU A 231 7.01 14.51 12.20
N ARG A 232 8.19 13.96 12.50
CA ARG A 232 9.43 14.74 12.58
C ARG A 232 9.81 15.37 11.25
N ASN A 233 9.67 14.65 10.15
CA ASN A 233 9.95 15.17 8.81
C ASN A 233 8.94 16.25 8.41
N LEU A 234 7.66 16.05 8.72
CA LEU A 234 6.59 17.04 8.54
C LEU A 234 6.72 18.21 9.51
N ALA A 235 7.42 18.06 10.64
CA ALA A 235 7.69 19.13 11.60
C ALA A 235 8.98 19.89 11.29
N LYS A 236 9.77 19.44 10.30
CA LYS A 236 10.93 20.15 9.78
C LYS A 236 10.49 21.08 8.64
N GLY A 237 11.18 22.20 8.52
CA GLY A 237 10.97 23.16 7.45
C GLY A 237 10.20 24.41 7.89
N PHE A 238 10.23 25.41 7.03
CA PHE A 238 9.70 26.75 7.28
C PHE A 238 8.24 26.77 7.79
N GLY A 239 7.33 26.02 7.18
CA GLY A 239 5.90 26.04 7.54
C GLY A 239 5.58 25.59 8.97
N PRO A 240 6.05 24.41 9.39
CA PRO A 240 5.94 23.94 10.78
C PRO A 240 6.60 24.86 11.80
N SER A 241 7.78 25.39 11.49
CA SER A 241 8.49 26.35 12.34
C SER A 241 7.71 27.66 12.49
N LEU A 242 7.16 28.18 11.38
CA LEU A 242 6.24 29.33 11.38
C LEU A 242 5.02 29.05 12.28
N ARG A 243 4.40 27.87 12.16
CA ARG A 243 3.24 27.50 12.98
C ARG A 243 3.59 27.45 14.47
N ARG A 244 4.75 26.90 14.84
CA ARG A 244 5.23 26.84 16.23
C ARG A 244 5.49 28.24 16.76
N LEU A 245 6.28 29.03 16.06
CA LEU A 245 6.62 30.40 16.46
C LEU A 245 5.37 31.27 16.59
N ARG A 246 4.44 31.20 15.64
CA ARG A 246 3.17 31.92 15.70
C ARG A 246 2.38 31.58 16.98
N LYS A 247 2.23 30.30 17.29
CA LYS A 247 1.56 29.85 18.52
C LYS A 247 2.29 30.30 19.77
N GLN A 248 3.63 30.26 19.78
CA GLN A 248 4.46 30.75 20.89
C GLN A 248 4.27 32.25 21.13
N ARG A 249 4.02 33.03 20.07
CA ARG A 249 3.70 34.47 20.14
C ARG A 249 2.21 34.74 20.42
N GLY A 250 1.39 33.71 20.60
CA GLY A 250 -0.05 33.85 20.86
C GLY A 250 -0.86 34.38 19.66
N LEU A 251 -0.31 34.31 18.44
CA LEU A 251 -0.92 34.88 17.25
C LEU A 251 -1.85 33.88 16.53
N SER A 252 -2.96 34.38 16.02
CA SER A 252 -3.88 33.70 15.11
C SER A 252 -3.39 33.76 13.65
N GLN A 253 -3.99 32.97 12.76
CA GLN A 253 -3.68 33.08 11.32
C GLN A 253 -4.21 34.40 10.68
N PHE A 254 -5.03 35.17 11.39
CA PHE A 254 -5.55 36.47 10.94
C PHE A 254 -4.62 37.63 11.31
N ASP A 255 -3.66 37.41 12.21
CA ASP A 255 -2.86 38.49 12.79
C ASP A 255 -1.67 38.89 11.90
N PHE A 256 -1.69 38.50 10.61
CA PHE A 256 -0.65 38.82 9.63
C PHE A 256 -1.15 39.91 8.67
N PRO A 257 -0.77 41.18 8.88
CA PRO A 257 -1.24 42.26 8.03
C PRO A 257 -0.81 42.05 6.59
N ASN A 258 -1.75 42.23 5.66
CA ASN A 258 -1.50 42.12 4.21
C ASN A 258 -1.02 40.72 3.76
N VAL A 259 -1.29 39.67 4.54
CA VAL A 259 -1.14 38.27 4.13
C VAL A 259 -2.45 37.56 4.46
N SER A 260 -3.09 36.95 3.45
CA SER A 260 -4.38 36.30 3.67
C SER A 260 -4.25 35.10 4.61
N ARG A 261 -5.28 34.82 5.43
CA ARG A 261 -5.36 33.60 6.25
C ARG A 261 -5.11 32.34 5.42
N ARG A 262 -5.66 32.28 4.20
CA ARG A 262 -5.48 31.14 3.29
C ARG A 262 -4.01 30.96 2.91
N THR A 263 -3.31 32.06 2.66
CA THR A 263 -1.87 32.06 2.39
C THR A 263 -1.08 31.56 3.59
N ILE A 264 -1.33 32.09 4.79
CA ILE A 264 -0.69 31.61 6.03
C ILE A 264 -0.95 30.11 6.24
N SER A 265 -2.20 29.67 6.09
CA SER A 265 -2.54 28.26 6.24
C SER A 265 -1.84 27.35 5.23
N ARG A 266 -1.65 27.78 3.98
CA ARG A 266 -0.93 27.00 2.96
C ARG A 266 0.55 26.91 3.28
N ILE A 267 1.16 28.01 3.71
CA ILE A 267 2.58 28.05 4.12
C ILE A 267 2.80 27.14 5.34
N GLU A 268 1.94 27.23 6.37
CA GLU A 268 2.05 26.37 7.57
C GLU A 268 1.88 24.88 7.28
N LYS A 269 1.14 24.52 6.21
CA LYS A 269 0.95 23.15 5.75
C LYS A 269 2.08 22.63 4.87
N GLY A 270 2.99 23.50 4.43
CA GLY A 270 4.02 23.14 3.45
C GLY A 270 3.51 23.08 2.00
N ASP A 271 2.32 23.60 1.70
CA ASP A 271 1.77 23.68 0.32
C ASP A 271 2.51 24.73 -0.55
N VAL A 272 3.48 25.43 0.04
CA VAL A 272 4.30 26.48 -0.57
C VAL A 272 5.75 26.25 -0.11
N ASP A 273 6.60 25.78 -1.01
CA ASP A 273 8.01 25.48 -0.69
C ASP A 273 8.78 26.70 -0.17
N LYS A 274 8.59 27.87 -0.82
CA LYS A 274 9.15 29.15 -0.37
C LYS A 274 8.17 30.30 -0.62
N PRO A 275 7.71 31.02 0.42
CA PRO A 275 6.96 32.24 0.23
C PRO A 275 7.79 33.27 -0.54
N HIS A 276 7.13 34.11 -1.36
CA HIS A 276 7.79 35.28 -1.94
C HIS A 276 8.37 36.16 -0.83
N GLU A 277 9.54 36.75 -1.10
CA GLU A 277 10.31 37.57 -0.15
C GLU A 277 9.45 38.67 0.52
N ILE A 278 8.57 39.32 -0.25
CA ILE A 278 7.65 40.34 0.27
C ILE A 278 6.70 39.75 1.32
N THR A 279 6.15 38.56 1.07
CA THR A 279 5.26 37.86 1.99
C THR A 279 6.02 37.40 3.23
N LEU A 280 7.24 36.91 3.03
CA LEU A 280 8.12 36.46 4.10
C LEU A 280 8.48 37.60 5.06
N ASN A 281 8.84 38.78 4.53
CA ASN A 281 9.15 39.97 5.33
C ASN A 281 7.95 40.48 6.14
N ARG A 282 6.73 40.35 5.60
CA ARG A 282 5.49 40.69 6.34
C ARG A 282 5.26 39.72 7.49
N ILE A 283 5.48 38.43 7.26
CA ILE A 283 5.37 37.38 8.27
C ILE A 283 6.42 37.58 9.37
N ALA A 284 7.68 37.78 9.01
CA ALA A 284 8.79 38.07 9.90
C ALA A 284 8.51 39.29 10.80
N LYS A 285 8.05 40.40 10.18
CA LYS A 285 7.67 41.62 10.91
C LYS A 285 6.54 41.37 11.93
N ALA A 286 5.53 40.59 11.58
CA ALA A 286 4.44 40.26 12.50
C ALA A 286 4.89 39.36 13.66
N LEU A 287 5.88 38.48 13.44
CA LEU A 287 6.42 37.57 14.46
C LEU A 287 7.52 38.19 15.33
N GLY A 288 8.07 39.33 14.92
CA GLY A 288 9.15 40.02 15.62
C GLY A 288 10.47 39.26 15.57
N VAL A 289 10.73 38.52 14.50
CA VAL A 289 12.01 37.82 14.25
C VAL A 289 12.47 38.05 12.81
N PRO A 290 13.79 38.00 12.52
CA PRO A 290 14.29 37.95 11.15
C PRO A 290 13.71 36.77 10.36
N ALA A 291 13.54 36.94 9.05
CA ALA A 291 12.93 35.93 8.18
C ALA A 291 13.71 34.61 8.17
N GLU A 292 15.03 34.72 8.17
CA GLU A 292 16.01 33.64 8.22
C GLU A 292 15.99 32.85 9.55
N GLU A 293 15.53 33.47 10.64
CA GLU A 293 15.45 32.79 11.95
C GLU A 293 14.18 31.97 12.11
N ILE A 294 13.13 32.21 11.31
CA ILE A 294 11.83 31.54 11.49
C ILE A 294 11.97 30.01 11.42
N GLU A 295 12.79 29.49 10.51
CA GLU A 295 12.98 28.04 10.31
C GLU A 295 13.77 27.35 11.44
N SER A 296 14.39 28.13 12.34
CA SER A 296 15.14 27.61 13.48
C SER A 296 14.28 27.26 14.70
N TYR A 297 13.01 27.66 14.72
CA TYR A 297 12.01 27.36 15.76
C TYR A 297 11.28 26.05 15.48
#